data_AF-A0AA35I814-F1
#
_entry.id   AF-A0AA35I814-F1
#
_cell.length_a   1.000
_cell.length_b   1.000
_cell.length_c   1.000
_cell.angle_alpha   90.00
_cell.angle_beta   90.00
_cell.angle_gamma   90.00
#
_symmetry.space_group_name_H-M   'P 1'
#
loop_
_entity.id
_entity.type
_entity.pdbx_description
1 polymer ?
#
loop_
_entity_poly.entity_id
_entity_poly.type
_entity_poly.pdbx_seq_one_letter_code
_entity_poly.pdbx_strand_id
1 'polypeptide(L)'
;MHPQRTALHNELHARPSLYFDGPAHVFHLALLGGDAACTALLQRCCPDALDSAAAQGITRLDGHPFKWERHTEFFTLTLVVPCNATESEWQTLPPVLAEAIAPQAAQVINAVQVLVRDEQHLDLAHYGFKDPCGSCVGGGDAVVWSDFRLTEDGTNRFLFINRRLNAYRQGRMIRRLLEIETYRMMASLTLTTAKALSQELDAFDKTLVSLSERSAGGDGHDSKGLLDAIAHLSRQVVSHTVKTRHRFGATQAYAHLVFERLGELRESHVGDCQRLGVFIERRFKPTVRYCAATEQRLEQLAKNVANLGDLLQARVQVEMEEQNAEILRSLNARADAQVKIQRAVEGLSIIAITYYLLNLFKLLYGGLNVLGLGLTARDGLLAMAPPVLFVLLVILLRIKQAKQH
;
A
#
# COMPACT_ATOMS: atom_id res chain seq x y z
N MET A 1 -25.09 15.88 -29.26
CA MET A 1 -24.81 16.32 -27.88
C MET A 1 -24.25 15.13 -27.10
N HIS A 2 -23.23 15.30 -26.25
CA HIS A 2 -22.64 14.18 -25.51
C HIS A 2 -23.65 13.56 -24.52
N PRO A 3 -23.81 12.22 -24.45
CA PRO A 3 -24.85 11.57 -23.62
C PRO A 3 -24.78 11.91 -22.13
N GLN A 4 -23.58 12.09 -21.58
CA GLN A 4 -23.40 12.39 -20.15
C GLN A 4 -23.48 13.89 -19.80
N ARG A 5 -23.66 14.78 -20.77
CA ARG A 5 -23.59 16.24 -20.54
C ARG A 5 -24.50 16.70 -19.41
N THR A 6 -25.77 16.27 -19.42
CA THR A 6 -26.76 16.68 -18.42
C THR A 6 -26.44 16.09 -17.05
N ALA A 7 -26.08 14.81 -16.98
CA ALA A 7 -25.73 14.16 -15.72
C ALA A 7 -24.51 14.82 -15.06
N LEU A 8 -23.42 15.01 -15.82
CA LEU A 8 -22.21 15.66 -15.32
C LEU A 8 -22.42 17.14 -14.95
N HIS A 9 -23.24 17.87 -15.70
CA HIS A 9 -23.57 19.26 -15.37
C HIS A 9 -24.39 19.35 -14.07
N ASN A 10 -25.40 18.48 -13.93
CA ASN A 10 -26.28 18.48 -12.77
C ASN A 10 -25.62 17.91 -11.50
N GLU A 11 -24.46 17.24 -11.62
CA GLU A 11 -23.67 16.78 -10.47
C GLU A 11 -23.31 17.94 -9.52
N LEU A 12 -23.12 19.16 -10.05
CA LEU A 12 -22.90 20.37 -9.25
C LEU A 12 -24.06 20.69 -8.29
N HIS A 13 -25.28 20.24 -8.63
CA HIS A 13 -26.48 20.41 -7.82
C HIS A 13 -26.86 19.16 -7.02
N ALA A 14 -26.09 18.08 -7.14
CA ALA A 14 -26.38 16.83 -6.46
C ALA A 14 -26.40 16.99 -4.94
N ARG A 15 -25.63 17.95 -4.38
CA ARG A 15 -25.45 18.19 -2.93
C ARG A 15 -26.17 19.44 -2.38
N PRO A 16 -27.51 19.53 -2.39
CA PRO A 16 -28.22 20.68 -1.87
C PRO A 16 -27.96 20.87 -0.37
N SER A 17 -27.95 22.12 0.09
CA SER A 17 -27.87 22.43 1.52
C SER A 17 -29.29 22.59 2.09
N LEU A 18 -29.45 22.27 3.37
CA LEU A 18 -30.72 22.45 4.06
C LEU A 18 -30.83 23.94 4.45
N TYR A 19 -31.85 24.62 3.93
CA TYR A 19 -32.10 26.03 4.19
C TYR A 19 -33.26 26.18 5.17
N PHE A 20 -33.07 27.02 6.17
CA PHE A 20 -34.06 27.30 7.19
C PHE A 20 -33.74 28.64 7.82
N ASP A 21 -34.78 29.31 8.33
CA ASP A 21 -34.65 30.51 9.15
C ASP A 21 -34.52 30.10 10.64
N GLY A 22 -33.78 30.89 11.42
CA GLY A 22 -33.68 30.70 12.87
C GLY A 22 -34.88 31.31 13.62
N PRO A 23 -35.05 31.00 14.92
CA PRO A 23 -34.25 30.11 15.76
C PRO A 23 -34.58 28.62 15.58
N ALA A 24 -33.59 27.75 15.78
CA ALA A 24 -33.76 26.29 15.61
C ALA A 24 -32.70 25.46 16.34
N HIS A 25 -33.04 24.21 16.66
CA HIS A 25 -32.10 23.15 16.99
C HIS A 25 -31.77 22.34 15.74
N VAL A 26 -30.48 22.20 15.44
CA VAL A 26 -29.98 21.33 14.37
C VAL A 26 -29.31 20.13 15.02
N PHE A 27 -29.84 18.94 14.78
CA PHE A 27 -29.25 17.69 15.21
C PHE A 27 -28.55 17.03 14.02
N HIS A 28 -27.29 16.68 14.18
CA HIS A 28 -26.49 16.05 13.14
C HIS A 28 -25.81 14.80 13.69
N LEU A 29 -25.94 13.70 12.96
CA LEU A 29 -25.32 12.43 13.29
C LEU A 29 -24.51 11.94 12.08
N ALA A 30 -23.30 11.43 12.32
CA ALA A 30 -22.55 10.65 11.34
C ALA A 30 -22.39 9.23 11.86
N LEU A 31 -22.74 8.25 11.04
CA LEU A 31 -22.71 6.83 11.38
C LEU A 31 -21.82 6.07 10.40
N LEU A 32 -20.93 5.25 10.94
CA LEU A 32 -20.14 4.30 10.14
C LEU A 32 -21.05 3.22 9.55
N GLY A 33 -20.86 2.91 8.29
CA GLY A 33 -21.64 1.85 7.64
C GLY A 33 -21.70 1.99 6.13
N GLY A 34 -21.94 0.86 5.48
CA GLY A 34 -22.16 0.80 4.03
C GLY A 34 -23.63 0.99 3.65
N ASP A 35 -23.88 0.90 2.35
CA ASP A 35 -25.18 1.23 1.73
C ASP A 35 -26.37 0.46 2.31
N ALA A 36 -26.19 -0.81 2.66
CA ALA A 36 -27.26 -1.64 3.21
C ALA A 36 -27.74 -1.13 4.59
N ALA A 37 -26.80 -0.81 5.49
CA ALA A 37 -27.12 -0.28 6.82
C ALA A 37 -27.78 1.11 6.72
N CYS A 38 -27.25 1.96 5.83
CA CYS A 38 -27.82 3.26 5.54
C CYS A 38 -29.26 3.12 5.00
N THR A 39 -29.48 2.24 4.02
CA THR A 39 -30.80 2.03 3.41
C THR A 39 -31.82 1.54 4.43
N ALA A 40 -31.46 0.59 5.28
CA ALA A 40 -32.34 0.10 6.35
C ALA A 40 -32.69 1.21 7.35
N LEU A 41 -31.75 2.09 7.67
CA LEU A 41 -32.00 3.25 8.54
C LEU A 41 -32.91 4.27 7.87
N LEU A 42 -32.64 4.61 6.62
CA LEU A 42 -33.44 5.56 5.88
C LEU A 42 -34.87 5.04 5.69
N GLN A 43 -35.08 3.74 5.47
CA GLN A 43 -36.43 3.15 5.42
C GLN A 43 -37.22 3.37 6.72
N ARG A 44 -36.56 3.42 7.88
CA ARG A 44 -37.22 3.75 9.16
C ARG A 44 -37.52 5.24 9.31
N CYS A 45 -36.65 6.10 8.78
CA CYS A 45 -36.81 7.55 8.88
C CYS A 45 -37.80 8.11 7.83
N CYS A 46 -37.79 7.57 6.61
CA CYS A 46 -38.51 8.13 5.47
C CYS A 46 -38.92 7.04 4.45
N PRO A 47 -39.88 6.16 4.79
CA PRO A 47 -40.25 5.00 3.97
C PRO A 47 -40.76 5.36 2.56
N ASP A 48 -41.43 6.52 2.40
CA ASP A 48 -42.13 6.87 1.16
C ASP A 48 -41.29 7.65 0.13
N ALA A 49 -40.05 8.05 0.46
CA ALA A 49 -39.29 9.07 -0.29
C ALA A 49 -37.88 8.64 -0.74
N LEU A 50 -37.57 7.34 -0.71
CA LEU A 50 -36.22 6.84 -1.00
C LEU A 50 -36.06 6.32 -2.42
N ASP A 51 -35.38 7.11 -3.25
CA ASP A 51 -34.61 6.56 -4.36
C ASP A 51 -33.38 5.84 -3.77
N SER A 52 -33.34 4.51 -3.89
CA SER A 52 -32.25 3.69 -3.34
C SER A 52 -30.90 4.02 -3.98
N ALA A 53 -30.87 4.56 -5.20
CA ALA A 53 -29.66 4.94 -5.91
C ALA A 53 -29.17 6.37 -5.58
N ALA A 54 -29.99 7.19 -4.92
CA ALA A 54 -29.62 8.56 -4.62
C ALA A 54 -28.51 8.62 -3.55
N ALA A 55 -27.49 9.43 -3.78
CA ALA A 55 -26.41 9.64 -2.81
C ALA A 55 -26.85 10.52 -1.62
N GLN A 56 -27.97 11.22 -1.72
CA GLN A 56 -28.52 12.06 -0.66
C GLN A 56 -29.97 12.45 -0.94
N GLY A 57 -30.63 13.03 0.05
CA GLY A 57 -31.96 13.58 -0.10
C GLY A 57 -32.33 14.54 1.01
N ILE A 58 -33.33 15.37 0.73
CA ILE A 58 -34.00 16.23 1.71
C ILE A 58 -35.47 15.84 1.73
N THR A 59 -36.00 15.58 2.90
CA THR A 59 -37.40 15.21 3.16
C THR A 59 -37.84 15.81 4.50
N ARG A 60 -38.92 15.29 5.09
CA ARG A 60 -39.35 15.64 6.44
C ARG A 60 -39.36 14.41 7.33
N LEU A 61 -38.96 14.59 8.59
CA LEU A 61 -39.07 13.62 9.66
C LEU A 61 -39.83 14.28 10.80
N ASP A 62 -40.94 13.69 11.24
CA ASP A 62 -41.83 14.27 12.26
C ASP A 62 -42.21 15.72 11.98
N GLY A 63 -42.56 16.01 10.72
CA GLY A 63 -42.90 17.36 10.29
C GLY A 63 -41.73 18.34 10.19
N HIS A 64 -40.48 17.94 10.45
CA HIS A 64 -39.30 18.81 10.44
C HIS A 64 -38.37 18.54 9.25
N PRO A 65 -37.70 19.56 8.67
CA PRO A 65 -36.72 19.36 7.60
C PRO A 65 -35.63 18.36 7.99
N PHE A 66 -35.48 17.32 7.17
CA PHE A 66 -34.54 16.23 7.40
C PHE A 66 -33.70 15.99 6.15
N LYS A 67 -32.37 16.02 6.31
CA LYS A 67 -31.41 15.73 5.25
C LYS A 67 -30.63 14.47 5.59
N TRP A 68 -30.41 13.63 4.60
CA TRP A 68 -29.51 12.50 4.67
C TRP A 68 -28.48 12.55 3.54
N GLU A 69 -27.25 12.13 3.82
CA GLU A 69 -26.16 12.04 2.83
C GLU A 69 -25.42 10.72 3.00
N ARG A 70 -25.19 10.02 1.89
CA ARG A 70 -24.36 8.81 1.80
C ARG A 70 -22.95 9.20 1.36
N HIS A 71 -21.97 8.68 2.08
CA HIS A 71 -20.57 8.73 1.72
C HIS A 71 -20.06 7.30 1.58
N THR A 72 -18.83 7.14 1.11
CA THR A 72 -18.25 5.81 0.84
C THR A 72 -18.11 4.96 2.10
N GLU A 73 -17.86 5.57 3.26
CA GLU A 73 -17.55 4.85 4.52
C GLU A 73 -18.53 5.12 5.66
N PHE A 74 -19.40 6.11 5.49
CA PHE A 74 -20.33 6.59 6.50
C PHE A 74 -21.52 7.27 5.84
N PHE A 75 -22.54 7.55 6.62
CA PHE A 75 -23.66 8.38 6.20
C PHE A 75 -24.00 9.38 7.29
N THR A 76 -24.63 10.48 6.91
CA THR A 76 -25.02 11.55 7.85
C THR A 76 -26.51 11.79 7.82
N LEU A 77 -27.06 12.16 8.97
CA LEU A 77 -28.44 12.55 9.16
C LEU A 77 -28.44 13.95 9.80
N THR A 78 -29.22 14.86 9.26
CA THR A 78 -29.36 16.22 9.79
C THR A 78 -30.83 16.58 9.91
N LEU A 79 -31.31 16.81 11.12
CA LEU A 79 -32.68 17.20 11.43
C LEU A 79 -32.69 18.63 11.95
N VAL A 80 -33.55 19.49 11.39
CA VAL A 80 -33.73 20.87 11.85
C VAL A 80 -35.09 21.01 12.50
N VAL A 81 -35.10 21.27 13.79
CA VAL A 81 -36.30 21.50 14.61
C VAL A 81 -36.38 22.98 14.91
N PRO A 82 -37.28 23.75 14.25
CA PRO A 82 -37.52 25.14 14.60
C PRO A 82 -37.92 25.27 16.07
N CYS A 83 -37.44 26.29 16.75
CA CYS A 83 -37.79 26.55 18.14
C CYS A 83 -38.21 28.01 18.34
N ASN A 84 -38.84 28.29 19.48
CA ASN A 84 -39.22 29.65 19.83
C ASN A 84 -38.00 30.45 20.29
N ALA A 85 -38.01 31.77 20.10
CA ALA A 85 -36.94 32.65 20.57
C ALA A 85 -36.77 32.63 22.10
N THR A 86 -37.73 32.12 22.87
CA THR A 86 -37.62 31.96 24.33
C THR A 86 -36.96 30.65 24.75
N GLU A 87 -36.89 29.65 23.88
CA GLU A 87 -36.30 28.34 24.16
C GLU A 87 -34.78 28.42 24.02
N SER A 88 -34.10 28.67 25.13
CA SER A 88 -32.64 28.89 25.19
C SER A 88 -31.84 27.66 25.61
N GLU A 89 -32.51 26.57 25.97
CA GLU A 89 -31.89 25.38 26.53
C GLU A 89 -31.50 24.36 25.45
N TRP A 90 -30.45 23.60 25.72
CA TRP A 90 -30.09 22.45 24.89
C TRP A 90 -31.15 21.36 25.01
N GLN A 91 -31.55 20.79 23.87
CA GLN A 91 -32.52 19.69 23.82
C GLN A 91 -31.83 18.33 23.65
N THR A 92 -32.46 17.27 24.13
CA THR A 92 -32.06 15.89 23.83
C THR A 92 -32.35 15.56 22.36
N LEU A 93 -31.75 14.47 21.87
CA LEU A 93 -32.04 13.97 20.52
C LEU A 93 -33.55 13.68 20.38
N PRO A 94 -34.23 14.15 19.32
CA PRO A 94 -35.66 13.91 19.14
C PRO A 94 -35.98 12.40 19.14
N PRO A 95 -37.04 11.95 19.85
CA PRO A 95 -37.34 10.52 20.02
C PRO A 95 -37.42 9.75 18.70
N VAL A 96 -38.05 10.34 17.68
CA VAL A 96 -38.16 9.74 16.34
C VAL A 96 -36.80 9.41 15.72
N LEU A 97 -35.80 10.29 15.91
CA LEU A 97 -34.46 10.07 15.39
C LEU A 97 -33.69 9.10 16.27
N ALA A 98 -33.83 9.20 17.60
CA ALA A 98 -33.21 8.30 18.56
C ALA A 98 -33.66 6.83 18.36
N GLU A 99 -34.95 6.60 18.20
CA GLU A 99 -35.51 5.27 17.91
C GLU A 99 -35.04 4.74 16.56
N ALA A 100 -34.99 5.61 15.54
CA ALA A 100 -34.53 5.22 14.21
C ALA A 100 -33.06 4.79 14.21
N ILE A 101 -32.19 5.44 15.00
CA ILE A 101 -30.75 5.11 15.07
C ILE A 101 -30.41 4.03 16.12
N ALA A 102 -31.32 3.68 17.03
CA ALA A 102 -31.05 2.75 18.13
C ALA A 102 -30.38 1.43 17.69
N PRO A 103 -30.78 0.77 16.58
CA PRO A 103 -30.11 -0.46 16.12
C PRO A 103 -28.67 -0.25 15.63
N GLN A 104 -28.27 0.99 15.32
CA GLN A 104 -26.94 1.37 14.85
C GLN A 104 -26.25 2.36 15.80
N ALA A 105 -26.71 2.50 17.05
CA ALA A 105 -26.17 3.48 18.00
C ALA A 105 -24.66 3.32 18.22
N ALA A 106 -24.15 2.09 18.23
CA ALA A 106 -22.72 1.80 18.36
C ALA A 106 -21.87 2.27 17.16
N GLN A 107 -22.50 2.61 16.03
CA GLN A 107 -21.81 3.09 14.84
C GLN A 107 -21.79 4.62 14.73
N VAL A 108 -22.43 5.34 15.65
CA VAL A 108 -22.38 6.80 15.70
C VAL A 108 -20.94 7.23 16.01
N ILE A 109 -20.28 7.82 15.02
CA ILE A 109 -18.91 8.33 15.16
C ILE A 109 -18.89 9.83 15.46
N ASN A 110 -19.97 10.54 15.14
CA ASN A 110 -20.13 11.96 15.46
C ASN A 110 -21.60 12.27 15.77
N ALA A 111 -21.82 13.04 16.83
CA ALA A 111 -23.13 13.60 17.19
C ALA A 111 -22.95 15.08 17.54
N VAL A 112 -23.69 15.95 16.85
CA VAL A 112 -23.58 17.40 17.01
C VAL A 112 -24.97 18.00 17.16
N GLN A 113 -25.11 18.91 18.12
CA GLN A 113 -26.25 19.80 18.24
C GLN A 113 -25.81 21.24 18.01
N VAL A 114 -26.44 21.92 17.05
CA VAL A 114 -26.27 23.36 16.85
C VAL A 114 -27.53 24.07 17.31
N LEU A 115 -27.38 24.98 18.27
CA LEU A 115 -28.45 25.90 18.67
C LEU A 115 -28.31 27.20 17.88
N VAL A 116 -29.28 27.47 17.01
CA VAL A 116 -29.31 28.65 16.14
C VAL A 116 -30.21 29.71 16.75
N ARG A 117 -29.67 30.92 16.90
CA ARG A 117 -30.33 32.05 17.58
C ARG A 117 -30.07 33.34 16.84
N ASP A 118 -30.94 34.32 17.01
CA ASP A 118 -30.69 35.69 16.59
C ASP A 118 -29.82 36.43 17.60
N GLU A 119 -29.20 37.53 17.18
CA GLU A 119 -28.40 38.38 18.05
C GLU A 119 -29.24 39.03 19.15
N GLN A 120 -28.98 38.60 20.39
CA GLN A 120 -29.57 39.13 21.62
C GLN A 120 -28.46 39.26 22.68
N HIS A 121 -28.79 39.81 23.85
CA HIS A 121 -27.82 39.85 24.96
C HIS A 121 -27.41 38.43 25.34
N LEU A 122 -26.13 38.11 25.13
CA LEU A 122 -25.62 36.76 25.20
C LEU A 122 -24.89 36.55 26.53
N ASP A 123 -25.49 35.77 27.43
CA ASP A 123 -24.76 35.18 28.55
C ASP A 123 -24.27 33.78 28.16
N LEU A 124 -22.98 33.67 27.86
CA LEU A 124 -22.36 32.39 27.49
C LEU A 124 -22.39 31.36 28.63
N ALA A 125 -22.42 31.80 29.89
CA ALA A 125 -22.42 30.90 31.04
C ALA A 125 -23.71 30.06 31.09
N HIS A 126 -24.83 30.62 30.65
CA HIS A 126 -26.13 29.94 30.55
C HIS A 126 -26.08 28.70 29.65
N TYR A 127 -25.20 28.70 28.64
CA TYR A 127 -25.07 27.57 27.69
C TYR A 127 -24.14 26.46 28.21
N GLY A 128 -23.54 26.61 29.39
CA GLY A 128 -22.77 25.56 30.06
C GLY A 128 -21.42 25.25 29.41
N PHE A 129 -20.93 26.11 28.51
CA PHE A 129 -19.58 25.96 27.94
C PHE A 129 -18.50 26.25 28.98
N LYS A 130 -17.40 25.51 28.90
CA LYS A 130 -16.24 25.70 29.77
C LYS A 130 -15.02 26.09 28.93
N ASP A 131 -14.59 27.35 29.07
CA ASP A 131 -13.53 27.97 28.27
C ASP A 131 -13.79 27.89 26.74
N PRO A 132 -14.95 28.38 26.25
CA PRO A 132 -15.33 28.21 24.86
C PRO A 132 -14.40 28.95 23.90
N CYS A 133 -14.24 28.34 22.73
CA CYS A 133 -13.73 29.03 21.54
C CYS A 133 -14.87 29.85 20.91
N GLY A 134 -14.52 31.00 20.33
CA GLY A 134 -15.44 31.91 19.68
C GLY A 134 -14.89 32.43 18.36
N SER A 135 -15.67 32.34 17.28
CA SER A 135 -15.30 32.88 15.96
C SER A 135 -16.42 33.70 15.34
N CYS A 136 -16.09 34.88 14.84
CA CYS A 136 -16.94 35.66 13.94
C CYS A 136 -16.80 35.02 12.56
N VAL A 137 -17.88 34.50 11.99
CA VAL A 137 -17.86 33.78 10.70
C VAL A 137 -18.63 34.52 9.62
N GLY A 138 -18.39 34.16 8.36
CA GLY A 138 -19.13 34.74 7.24
C GLY A 138 -18.93 36.24 7.04
N GLY A 139 -17.76 36.77 7.44
CA GLY A 139 -17.48 38.22 7.41
C GLY A 139 -18.05 38.99 8.60
N GLY A 140 -18.32 38.33 9.73
CA GLY A 140 -18.89 38.93 10.94
C GLY A 140 -20.41 38.92 10.99
N ASP A 141 -21.07 38.32 10.00
CA ASP A 141 -22.54 38.19 9.91
C ASP A 141 -23.11 37.10 10.83
N ALA A 142 -22.25 36.31 11.47
CA ALA A 142 -22.63 35.38 12.52
C ALA A 142 -21.47 35.16 13.50
N VAL A 143 -21.78 34.64 14.67
CA VAL A 143 -20.81 34.23 15.70
C VAL A 143 -21.07 32.78 16.08
N VAL A 144 -20.00 32.01 16.22
CA VAL A 144 -20.06 30.60 16.63
C VAL A 144 -19.27 30.39 17.89
N TRP A 145 -19.83 29.64 18.82
CA TRP A 145 -19.19 29.23 20.08
C TRP A 145 -19.25 27.71 20.25
N SER A 146 -18.16 27.14 20.75
CA SER A 146 -18.10 25.74 21.20
C SER A 146 -16.87 25.55 22.09
N ASP A 147 -16.97 24.68 23.10
CA ASP A 147 -15.81 24.19 23.85
C ASP A 147 -15.30 22.83 23.33
N PHE A 148 -15.94 22.27 22.29
CA PHE A 148 -15.66 20.97 21.69
C PHE A 148 -15.68 19.81 22.69
N ARG A 149 -16.35 19.96 23.83
CA ARG A 149 -16.50 18.92 24.83
C ARG A 149 -17.77 18.13 24.57
N LEU A 150 -17.66 16.81 24.68
CA LEU A 150 -18.81 15.93 24.65
C LEU A 150 -19.61 16.11 25.95
N THR A 151 -20.92 16.14 25.80
CA THR A 151 -21.87 15.98 26.89
C THR A 151 -21.88 14.53 27.37
N GLU A 152 -22.62 14.25 28.46
CA GLU A 152 -22.76 12.87 28.98
C GLU A 152 -23.40 11.91 27.97
N ASP A 153 -24.28 12.42 27.09
CA ASP A 153 -24.89 11.68 25.99
C ASP A 153 -24.00 11.59 24.74
N GLY A 154 -22.77 12.12 24.78
CA GLY A 154 -21.81 12.03 23.68
C GLY A 154 -22.04 13.04 22.55
N THR A 155 -22.80 14.10 22.80
CA THR A 155 -23.11 15.15 21.82
C THR A 155 -22.12 16.32 21.95
N ASN A 156 -21.57 16.78 20.83
CA ASN A 156 -20.83 18.04 20.76
C ASN A 156 -21.78 19.21 20.48
N ARG A 157 -21.59 20.35 21.15
CA ARG A 157 -22.51 21.50 21.08
C ARG A 157 -21.86 22.72 20.41
N PHE A 158 -22.62 23.34 19.52
CA PHE A 158 -22.29 24.64 18.94
C PHE A 158 -23.43 25.61 19.17
N LEU A 159 -23.11 26.81 19.63
CA LEU A 159 -24.04 27.93 19.64
C LEU A 159 -23.75 28.81 18.42
N PHE A 160 -24.77 29.03 17.60
CA PHE A 160 -24.69 29.82 16.38
C PHE A 160 -25.59 31.05 16.49
N ILE A 161 -24.98 32.22 16.65
CA ILE A 161 -25.69 33.49 16.68
C ILE A 161 -25.69 34.09 15.27
N ASN A 162 -26.84 34.08 14.63
CA ASN A 162 -27.05 34.75 13.35
C ASN A 162 -27.29 36.25 13.58
N ARG A 163 -26.53 37.09 12.86
CA ARG A 163 -26.73 38.55 12.86
C ARG A 163 -27.39 39.02 11.58
N ARG A 164 -26.90 38.54 10.43
CA ARG A 164 -27.25 39.07 9.09
C ARG A 164 -27.27 38.03 7.98
N LEU A 165 -27.15 36.73 8.29
CA LEU A 165 -27.22 35.68 7.28
C LEU A 165 -28.67 35.41 6.92
N ASN A 166 -28.96 35.31 5.62
CA ASN A 166 -30.22 34.73 5.15
C ASN A 166 -30.21 33.20 5.30
N ALA A 167 -31.38 32.55 5.17
CA ALA A 167 -31.53 31.09 5.27
C ALA A 167 -30.49 30.29 4.46
N TYR A 168 -30.18 30.75 3.24
CA TYR A 168 -29.21 30.10 2.37
C TYR A 168 -27.78 30.15 2.93
N ARG A 169 -27.33 31.32 3.37
CA ARG A 169 -25.99 31.49 3.94
C ARG A 169 -25.88 30.84 5.32
N GLN A 170 -26.93 30.89 6.14
CA GLN A 170 -27.00 30.22 7.44
C GLN A 170 -26.85 28.71 7.28
N GLY A 171 -27.69 28.08 6.44
CA GLY A 171 -27.63 26.64 6.19
C GLY A 171 -26.27 26.16 5.68
N ARG A 172 -25.64 26.91 4.75
CA ARG A 172 -24.27 26.59 4.29
C ARG A 172 -23.23 26.75 5.39
N MET A 173 -23.35 27.75 6.26
CA MET A 173 -22.38 27.95 7.35
C MET A 173 -22.48 26.83 8.38
N ILE A 174 -23.70 26.46 8.78
CA ILE A 174 -23.93 25.36 9.71
C ILE A 174 -23.43 24.04 9.10
N ARG A 175 -23.77 23.78 7.83
CA ARG A 175 -23.24 22.61 7.11
C ARG A 175 -21.72 22.53 7.17
N ARG A 176 -21.00 23.65 7.00
CA ARG A 176 -19.53 23.66 7.11
C ARG A 176 -19.05 23.27 8.50
N LEU A 177 -19.70 23.77 9.56
CA LEU A 177 -19.37 23.38 10.94
C LEU A 177 -19.58 21.88 11.16
N LEU A 178 -20.69 21.33 10.67
CA LEU A 178 -20.99 19.90 10.73
C LEU A 178 -19.98 19.07 9.94
N GLU A 179 -19.62 19.50 8.72
CA GLU A 179 -18.59 18.86 7.89
C GLU A 179 -17.22 18.88 8.56
N ILE A 180 -16.82 20.01 9.17
CA ILE A 180 -15.56 20.12 9.92
C ILE A 180 -15.50 19.05 11.01
N GLU A 181 -16.54 18.94 11.83
CA GLU A 181 -16.54 18.00 12.94
C GLU A 181 -16.60 16.54 12.47
N THR A 182 -17.48 16.24 11.51
CA THR A 182 -17.61 14.88 10.94
C THR A 182 -16.33 14.44 10.25
N TYR A 183 -15.72 15.25 9.39
CA TYR A 183 -14.47 14.89 8.71
C TYR A 183 -13.27 14.85 9.66
N ARG A 184 -13.23 15.68 10.70
CA ARG A 184 -12.20 15.60 11.75
C ARG A 184 -12.27 14.26 12.47
N MET A 185 -13.46 13.80 12.84
CA MET A 185 -13.65 12.49 13.47
C MET A 185 -13.30 11.34 12.53
N MET A 186 -13.76 11.39 11.28
CA MET A 186 -13.44 10.37 10.26
C MET A 186 -11.94 10.26 9.97
N ALA A 187 -11.24 11.40 9.86
CA ALA A 187 -9.79 11.41 9.71
C ALA A 187 -9.06 10.85 10.95
N SER A 188 -9.61 11.08 12.14
CA SER A 188 -8.97 10.67 13.40
C SER A 188 -9.06 9.16 13.66
N LEU A 189 -9.94 8.43 12.97
CA LEU A 189 -10.07 6.95 13.09
C LEU A 189 -8.75 6.22 12.84
N THR A 190 -7.89 6.78 12.00
CA THR A 190 -6.61 6.18 11.61
C THR A 190 -5.55 6.27 12.70
N LEU A 191 -5.73 7.13 13.71
CA LEU A 191 -4.71 7.35 14.74
C LEU A 191 -4.38 6.06 15.51
N THR A 192 -5.37 5.21 15.80
CA THR A 192 -5.15 3.93 16.48
C THR A 192 -4.36 2.97 15.59
N THR A 193 -4.71 2.87 14.31
CA THR A 193 -3.98 2.09 13.30
C THR A 193 -2.54 2.57 13.15
N ALA A 194 -2.32 3.89 13.09
CA ALA A 194 -0.98 4.47 12.97
C ALA A 194 -0.12 4.19 14.20
N LYS A 195 -0.68 4.25 15.41
CA LYS A 195 0.04 3.91 16.65
C LYS A 195 0.45 2.44 16.71
N ALA A 196 -0.47 1.53 16.36
CA ALA A 196 -0.16 0.10 16.30
C ALA A 196 0.93 -0.19 15.27
N LEU A 197 0.77 0.32 14.04
CA LEU A 197 1.74 0.16 12.97
C LEU A 197 3.12 0.74 13.34
N SER A 198 3.17 1.89 14.04
CA SER A 198 4.44 2.49 14.46
C SER A 198 5.27 1.56 15.35
N GLN A 199 4.63 0.77 16.22
CA GLN A 199 5.33 -0.20 17.08
C GLN A 199 5.89 -1.36 16.26
N GLU A 200 5.13 -1.83 15.26
CA GLU A 200 5.57 -2.90 14.35
C GLU A 200 6.72 -2.44 13.44
N LEU A 201 6.67 -1.19 12.96
CA LEU A 201 7.75 -0.59 12.17
C LEU A 201 9.07 -0.54 12.94
N ASP A 202 9.05 -0.26 14.25
CA ASP A 202 10.26 -0.29 15.08
C ASP A 202 10.90 -1.68 15.11
N ALA A 203 10.09 -2.75 15.11
CA ALA A 203 10.58 -4.12 15.03
C ALA A 203 11.14 -4.43 13.64
N PHE A 204 10.42 -4.07 12.58
CA PHE A 204 10.87 -4.29 11.20
C PHE A 204 12.15 -3.55 10.86
N ASP A 205 12.33 -2.32 11.33
CA ASP A 205 13.58 -1.56 11.13
C ASP A 205 14.77 -2.27 11.77
N LYS A 206 14.61 -2.80 13.00
CA LYS A 206 15.67 -3.60 13.66
C LYS A 206 15.99 -4.88 12.89
N THR A 207 14.97 -5.56 12.39
CA THR A 207 15.15 -6.75 11.54
C THR A 207 15.89 -6.39 10.26
N LEU A 208 15.52 -5.29 9.59
CA LEU A 208 16.19 -4.85 8.37
C LEU A 208 17.68 -4.53 8.61
N VAL A 209 18.01 -3.81 9.69
CA VAL A 209 19.40 -3.53 10.07
C VAL A 209 20.18 -4.84 10.26
N SER A 210 19.64 -5.78 11.03
CA SER A 210 20.29 -7.08 11.27
C SER A 210 20.49 -7.87 9.97
N LEU A 211 19.50 -7.90 9.07
CA LEU A 211 19.61 -8.57 7.78
C LEU A 211 20.63 -7.90 6.87
N SER A 212 20.70 -6.57 6.89
CA SER A 212 21.69 -5.81 6.13
C SER A 212 23.12 -6.09 6.61
N GLU A 213 23.35 -6.14 7.92
CA GLU A 213 24.66 -6.47 8.49
C GLU A 213 25.10 -7.90 8.15
N ARG A 214 24.17 -8.87 8.27
CA ARG A 214 24.41 -10.27 7.86
C ARG A 214 24.71 -10.38 6.36
N SER A 215 24.02 -9.60 5.52
CA SER A 215 24.27 -9.56 4.07
C SER A 215 25.68 -9.04 3.75
N ALA A 216 26.17 -8.06 4.51
CA ALA A 216 27.52 -7.52 4.35
C ALA A 216 28.62 -8.45 4.90
N GLY A 217 28.31 -9.28 5.90
CA GLY A 217 29.25 -10.13 6.64
C GLY A 217 29.94 -11.26 5.88
N GLY A 218 29.72 -11.40 4.56
CA GLY A 218 30.58 -12.22 3.70
C GLY A 218 30.38 -13.74 3.74
N ASP A 219 29.80 -14.32 4.79
CA ASP A 219 29.63 -15.79 4.90
C ASP A 219 28.58 -16.33 3.91
N GLY A 220 29.02 -16.75 2.72
CA GLY A 220 28.18 -17.29 1.63
C GLY A 220 27.44 -18.61 1.95
N HIS A 221 27.67 -19.20 3.13
CA HIS A 221 27.04 -20.47 3.52
C HIS A 221 25.55 -20.36 3.90
N ASP A 222 25.02 -19.16 4.21
CA ASP A 222 23.60 -18.96 4.60
C ASP A 222 22.85 -17.98 3.69
N SER A 223 23.23 -17.86 2.42
CA SER A 223 22.54 -16.98 1.46
C SER A 223 21.05 -17.33 1.29
N LYS A 224 20.70 -18.62 1.38
CA LYS A 224 19.31 -19.10 1.29
C LYS A 224 18.49 -18.70 2.51
N GLY A 225 19.00 -18.89 3.73
CA GLY A 225 18.30 -18.49 4.95
C GLY A 225 18.13 -16.97 5.04
N LEU A 226 19.12 -16.21 4.56
CA LEU A 226 19.02 -14.75 4.48
C LEU A 226 17.94 -14.31 3.47
N LEU A 227 17.87 -14.95 2.30
CA LEU A 227 16.83 -14.67 1.29
C LEU A 227 15.43 -14.98 1.85
N ASP A 228 15.27 -16.11 2.53
CA ASP A 228 13.99 -16.49 3.16
C ASP A 228 13.58 -15.47 4.23
N ALA A 229 14.53 -14.98 5.03
CA ALA A 229 14.28 -13.97 6.05
C ALA A 229 13.90 -12.59 5.45
N ILE A 230 14.58 -12.15 4.38
CA ILE A 230 14.21 -10.92 3.65
C ILE A 230 12.84 -11.07 3.00
N ALA A 231 12.56 -12.22 2.37
CA ALA A 231 11.25 -12.50 1.78
C ALA A 231 10.14 -12.52 2.83
N HIS A 232 10.42 -13.01 4.04
CA HIS A 232 9.49 -12.94 5.17
C HIS A 232 9.19 -11.51 5.59
N LEU A 233 10.22 -10.69 5.81
CA LEU A 233 10.07 -9.28 6.16
C LEU A 233 9.30 -8.51 5.07
N SER A 234 9.64 -8.74 3.80
CA SER A 234 8.96 -8.15 2.64
C SER A 234 7.46 -8.48 2.64
N ARG A 235 7.10 -9.75 2.85
CA ARG A 235 5.69 -10.18 2.96
C ARG A 235 4.93 -9.46 4.07
N GLN A 236 5.56 -9.28 5.24
CA GLN A 236 4.95 -8.55 6.34
C GLN A 236 4.72 -7.08 5.96
N VAL A 237 5.77 -6.38 5.50
CA VAL A 237 5.69 -4.96 5.12
C VAL A 237 4.66 -4.70 4.01
N VAL A 238 4.64 -5.55 2.97
CA VAL A 238 3.64 -5.46 1.89
C VAL A 238 2.22 -5.71 2.42
N SER A 239 2.04 -6.69 3.30
CA SER A 239 0.75 -6.98 3.95
C SER A 239 0.23 -5.77 4.73
N HIS A 240 1.07 -5.11 5.53
CA HIS A 240 0.69 -3.87 6.22
C HIS A 240 0.35 -2.75 5.25
N THR A 241 1.18 -2.56 4.21
CA THR A 241 0.95 -1.53 3.18
C THR A 241 -0.44 -1.69 2.55
N VAL A 242 -0.80 -2.90 2.12
CA VAL A 242 -2.11 -3.16 1.51
C VAL A 242 -3.26 -2.95 2.50
N LYS A 243 -3.11 -3.42 3.75
CA LYS A 243 -4.16 -3.30 4.78
C LYS A 243 -4.44 -1.86 5.19
N THR A 244 -3.42 -1.01 5.27
CA THR A 244 -3.57 0.34 5.84
C THR A 244 -3.73 1.44 4.80
N ARG A 245 -3.37 1.18 3.52
CA ARG A 245 -3.38 2.19 2.44
C ARG A 245 -4.70 2.96 2.34
N HIS A 246 -5.83 2.28 2.36
CA HIS A 246 -7.13 2.94 2.23
C HIS A 246 -7.39 3.93 3.38
N ARG A 247 -7.04 3.55 4.61
CA ARG A 247 -7.30 4.31 5.82
C ARG A 247 -6.38 5.54 5.94
N PHE A 248 -5.10 5.40 5.58
CA PHE A 248 -4.19 6.55 5.50
C PHE A 248 -4.60 7.54 4.40
N GLY A 249 -4.94 7.05 3.19
CA GLY A 249 -5.46 7.89 2.11
C GLY A 249 -6.74 8.63 2.50
N ALA A 250 -7.68 7.95 3.17
CA ALA A 250 -8.90 8.58 3.69
C ALA A 250 -8.61 9.69 4.71
N THR A 251 -7.64 9.47 5.61
CA THR A 251 -7.19 10.48 6.58
C THR A 251 -6.73 11.75 5.90
N GLN A 252 -5.90 11.62 4.87
CA GLN A 252 -5.37 12.76 4.12
C GLN A 252 -6.51 13.53 3.43
N ALA A 253 -7.42 12.80 2.76
CA ALA A 253 -8.56 13.40 2.05
C ALA A 253 -9.50 14.13 3.01
N TYR A 254 -9.91 13.49 4.12
CA TYR A 254 -10.78 14.13 5.11
C TYR A 254 -10.08 15.30 5.83
N ALA A 255 -8.80 15.19 6.15
CA ALA A 255 -8.06 16.29 6.75
C ALA A 255 -7.99 17.51 5.81
N HIS A 256 -7.82 17.29 4.49
CA HIS A 256 -7.87 18.37 3.52
C HIS A 256 -9.23 19.09 3.54
N LEU A 257 -10.33 18.33 3.55
CA LEU A 257 -11.68 18.88 3.65
C LEU A 257 -11.88 19.71 4.93
N VAL A 258 -11.35 19.24 6.08
CA VAL A 258 -11.39 20.01 7.34
C VAL A 258 -10.72 21.37 7.18
N PHE A 259 -9.48 21.41 6.67
CA PHE A 259 -8.75 22.67 6.53
C PHE A 259 -9.36 23.61 5.48
N GLU A 260 -9.88 23.06 4.38
CA GLU A 260 -10.61 23.83 3.36
C GLU A 260 -11.87 24.49 3.96
N ARG A 261 -12.67 23.72 4.70
CA ARG A 261 -13.90 24.22 5.33
C ARG A 261 -13.60 25.23 6.45
N LEU A 262 -12.54 25.04 7.21
CA LEU A 262 -12.06 26.04 8.18
C LEU A 262 -11.73 27.37 7.49
N GLY A 263 -11.02 27.34 6.37
CA GLY A 263 -10.74 28.54 5.56
C GLY A 263 -12.02 29.21 5.04
N GLU A 264 -13.00 28.41 4.63
CA GLU A 264 -14.29 28.90 4.12
C GLU A 264 -15.19 29.55 5.18
N LEU A 265 -14.99 29.28 6.48
CA LEU A 265 -15.68 29.99 7.55
C LEU A 265 -15.34 31.49 7.53
N ARG A 266 -14.16 31.86 7.01
CA ARG A 266 -13.62 33.23 7.02
C ARG A 266 -13.63 33.80 8.44
N GLU A 267 -13.07 33.04 9.38
CA GLU A 267 -13.14 33.37 10.80
C GLU A 267 -12.29 34.58 11.19
N SER A 268 -12.84 35.40 12.08
CA SER A 268 -12.18 36.52 12.75
C SER A 268 -12.46 36.47 14.26
N HIS A 269 -11.77 37.31 15.03
CA HIS A 269 -11.85 37.29 16.50
C HIS A 269 -13.24 37.69 17.01
N VAL A 270 -13.61 37.13 18.15
CA VAL A 270 -14.76 37.54 18.96
C VAL A 270 -14.23 37.81 20.36
N GLY A 271 -14.16 39.09 20.74
CA GLY A 271 -13.50 39.48 21.98
C GLY A 271 -12.09 38.89 22.08
N ASP A 272 -11.76 38.37 23.26
CA ASP A 272 -10.45 37.76 23.56
C ASP A 272 -10.43 36.23 23.38
N CYS A 273 -11.49 35.66 22.80
CA CYS A 273 -11.63 34.21 22.70
C CYS A 273 -10.77 33.62 21.57
N GLN A 274 -10.25 32.40 21.80
CA GLN A 274 -9.57 31.65 20.77
C GLN A 274 -10.57 31.30 19.65
N ARG A 275 -10.15 31.51 18.41
CA ARG A 275 -10.92 31.11 17.23
C ARG A 275 -11.02 29.59 17.11
N LEU A 276 -12.18 29.10 16.66
CA LEU A 276 -12.47 27.68 16.46
C LEU A 276 -11.43 27.00 15.56
N GLY A 277 -11.08 27.63 14.43
CA GLY A 277 -10.09 27.08 13.49
C GLY A 277 -8.70 26.94 14.13
N VAL A 278 -8.27 27.93 14.90
CA VAL A 278 -7.00 27.86 15.65
C VAL A 278 -7.00 26.72 16.68
N PHE A 279 -8.12 26.53 17.40
CA PHE A 279 -8.27 25.44 18.36
C PHE A 279 -8.14 24.07 17.68
N ILE A 280 -8.87 23.88 16.57
CA ILE A 280 -8.88 22.63 15.80
C ILE A 280 -7.50 22.40 15.19
N GLU A 281 -6.92 23.37 14.49
CA GLU A 281 -5.61 23.20 13.84
C GLU A 281 -4.52 22.77 14.81
N ARG A 282 -4.43 23.42 15.99
CA ARG A 282 -3.41 23.10 16.99
C ARG A 282 -3.52 21.68 17.54
N ARG A 283 -4.72 21.09 17.57
CA ARG A 283 -4.98 19.78 18.19
C ARG A 283 -5.16 18.66 17.19
N PHE A 284 -5.63 18.96 15.98
CA PHE A 284 -5.90 17.97 14.94
C PHE A 284 -4.72 17.81 13.98
N LYS A 285 -4.04 18.90 13.60
CA LYS A 285 -2.90 18.84 12.66
C LYS A 285 -1.76 17.93 13.11
N PRO A 286 -1.40 17.86 14.41
CA PRO A 286 -0.41 16.88 14.89
C PRO A 286 -0.80 15.43 14.62
N THR A 287 -2.08 15.07 14.83
CA THR A 287 -2.61 13.74 14.52
C THR A 287 -2.46 13.39 13.04
N VAL A 288 -2.82 14.32 12.15
CA VAL A 288 -2.68 14.13 10.69
C VAL A 288 -1.22 13.94 10.31
N ARG A 289 -0.32 14.77 10.85
CA ARG A 289 1.13 14.66 10.60
C ARG A 289 1.71 13.34 11.09
N TYR A 290 1.25 12.86 12.26
CA TYR A 290 1.68 11.57 12.79
C TYR A 290 1.27 10.43 11.85
N CYS A 291 0.00 10.39 11.41
CA CYS A 291 -0.45 9.39 10.45
C CYS A 291 0.36 9.43 9.13
N ALA A 292 0.59 10.62 8.57
CA ALA A 292 1.37 10.78 7.34
C ALA A 292 2.84 10.34 7.51
N ALA A 293 3.47 10.66 8.64
CA ALA A 293 4.84 10.24 8.93
C ALA A 293 4.95 8.71 9.09
N THR A 294 3.97 8.07 9.72
CA THR A 294 3.92 6.60 9.83
C THR A 294 3.75 5.93 8.47
N GLU A 295 2.88 6.45 7.60
CA GLU A 295 2.72 5.94 6.23
C GLU A 295 4.02 6.09 5.43
N GLN A 296 4.64 7.27 5.46
CA GLN A 296 5.91 7.52 4.79
C GLN A 296 7.03 6.59 5.27
N ARG A 297 7.09 6.31 6.59
CA ARG A 297 8.06 5.37 7.15
C ARG A 297 7.82 3.95 6.64
N LEU A 298 6.56 3.50 6.58
CA LEU A 298 6.22 2.19 6.01
C LEU A 298 6.63 2.07 4.54
N GLU A 299 6.38 3.11 3.73
CA GLU A 299 6.79 3.14 2.31
C GLU A 299 8.32 3.11 2.15
N GLN A 300 9.04 3.85 2.99
CA GLN A 300 10.51 3.85 2.95
C GLN A 300 11.09 2.49 3.35
N LEU A 301 10.54 1.87 4.39
CA LEU A 301 10.91 0.53 4.80
C LEU A 301 10.66 -0.48 3.67
N ALA A 302 9.51 -0.42 3.00
CA ALA A 302 9.19 -1.30 1.87
C ALA A 302 10.24 -1.18 0.75
N LYS A 303 10.64 0.04 0.39
CA LYS A 303 11.70 0.30 -0.60
C LYS A 303 13.04 -0.28 -0.16
N ASN A 304 13.43 -0.06 1.10
CA ASN A 304 14.70 -0.55 1.61
C ASN A 304 14.77 -2.08 1.66
N VAL A 305 13.67 -2.75 2.06
CA VAL A 305 13.58 -4.22 2.06
C VAL A 305 13.66 -4.78 0.64
N ALA A 306 12.99 -4.15 -0.33
CA ALA A 306 13.08 -4.55 -1.73
C ALA A 306 14.51 -4.41 -2.28
N ASN A 307 15.16 -3.27 -2.04
CA ASN A 307 16.54 -3.03 -2.45
C ASN A 307 17.52 -4.06 -1.85
N LEU A 308 17.36 -4.39 -0.56
CA LEU A 308 18.21 -5.41 0.08
C LEU A 308 17.99 -6.80 -0.55
N GLY A 309 16.74 -7.13 -0.90
CA GLY A 309 16.41 -8.36 -1.62
C GLY A 309 17.07 -8.43 -3.00
N ASP A 310 16.98 -7.35 -3.78
CA ASP A 310 17.57 -7.26 -5.12
C ASP A 310 19.10 -7.40 -5.08
N LEU A 311 19.76 -6.73 -4.12
CA LEU A 311 21.20 -6.83 -3.92
C LEU A 311 21.64 -8.25 -3.54
N LEU A 312 20.90 -8.91 -2.64
CA LEU A 312 21.21 -10.29 -2.26
C LEU A 312 21.02 -11.25 -3.44
N GLN A 313 19.94 -11.09 -4.21
CA GLN A 313 19.68 -11.90 -5.39
C GLN A 313 20.79 -11.73 -6.45
N ALA A 314 21.24 -10.49 -6.69
CA ALA A 314 22.36 -10.22 -7.59
C ALA A 314 23.65 -10.89 -7.09
N ARG A 315 23.95 -10.81 -5.78
CA ARG A 315 25.12 -11.47 -5.19
C ARG A 315 25.08 -12.99 -5.35
N VAL A 316 23.94 -13.61 -5.05
CA VAL A 316 23.76 -15.07 -5.21
C VAL A 316 23.92 -15.49 -6.67
N GLN A 317 23.39 -14.71 -7.61
CA GLN A 317 23.56 -14.97 -9.04
C GLN A 317 25.03 -14.95 -9.46
N VAL A 318 25.81 -13.96 -9.00
CA VAL A 318 27.26 -13.88 -9.27
C VAL A 318 28.01 -15.07 -8.66
N GLU A 319 27.71 -15.44 -7.41
CA GLU A 319 28.35 -16.58 -6.74
C GLU A 319 28.06 -17.91 -7.48
N MET A 320 26.83 -18.09 -7.98
CA MET A 320 26.47 -19.25 -8.80
C MET A 320 27.19 -19.26 -10.15
N GLU A 321 27.37 -18.11 -10.79
CA GLU A 321 28.14 -17.98 -12.04
C GLU A 321 29.62 -18.29 -11.84
N GLU A 322 30.22 -17.83 -10.74
CA GLU A 322 31.60 -18.15 -10.37
C GLU A 322 31.79 -19.66 -10.10
N GLN A 323 30.86 -20.29 -9.37
CA GLN A 323 30.87 -21.74 -9.14
C GLN A 323 30.74 -22.52 -10.45
N ASN A 324 29.82 -22.12 -11.33
CA ASN A 324 29.66 -22.75 -12.65
C ASN A 324 30.93 -22.61 -13.51
N ALA A 325 31.56 -21.44 -13.49
CA ALA A 325 32.81 -21.22 -14.20
C ALA A 325 33.94 -22.12 -13.68
N GLU A 326 34.04 -22.29 -12.35
CA GLU A 326 35.03 -23.18 -11.73
C GLU A 326 34.79 -24.66 -12.08
N ILE A 327 33.53 -25.10 -12.09
CA ILE A 327 33.15 -26.45 -12.53
C ILE A 327 33.59 -26.66 -13.98
N LEU A 328 33.28 -25.72 -14.88
CA LEU A 328 33.67 -25.79 -16.30
C LEU A 328 35.19 -25.82 -16.48
N ARG A 329 35.95 -25.03 -15.72
CA ARG A 329 37.43 -25.07 -15.73
C ARG A 329 37.94 -26.44 -15.30
N SER A 330 37.38 -27.00 -14.23
CA SER A 330 37.79 -28.32 -13.73
C SER A 330 37.49 -29.44 -14.72
N LEU A 331 36.35 -29.38 -15.42
CA LEU A 331 35.98 -30.31 -16.48
C LEU A 331 36.93 -30.20 -17.68
N ASN A 332 37.24 -28.99 -18.11
CA ASN A 332 38.16 -28.77 -19.23
C ASN A 332 39.56 -29.28 -18.91
N ALA A 333 40.06 -29.02 -17.69
CA ALA A 333 41.35 -29.54 -17.24
C ALA A 333 41.40 -31.08 -17.22
N ARG A 334 40.31 -31.74 -16.79
CA ARG A 334 40.19 -33.21 -16.83
C ARG A 334 40.13 -33.75 -18.26
N ALA A 335 39.38 -33.10 -19.14
CA ALA A 335 39.30 -33.46 -20.56
C ALA A 335 40.67 -33.34 -21.23
N ASP A 336 41.40 -32.26 -21.00
CA ASP A 336 42.76 -32.06 -21.51
C ASP A 336 43.74 -33.14 -21.01
N ALA A 337 43.66 -33.51 -19.73
CA ALA A 337 44.45 -34.60 -19.17
C ALA A 337 44.11 -35.94 -19.84
N GLN A 338 42.82 -36.20 -20.07
CA GLN A 338 42.35 -37.41 -20.75
C GLN A 338 42.85 -37.47 -22.21
N VAL A 339 42.83 -36.35 -22.93
CA VAL A 339 43.39 -36.26 -24.30
C VAL A 339 44.90 -36.53 -24.29
N LYS A 340 45.66 -36.02 -23.32
CA LYS A 340 47.11 -36.29 -23.21
C LYS A 340 47.38 -37.77 -22.93
N ILE A 341 46.63 -38.39 -22.02
CA ILE A 341 46.75 -39.83 -21.72
C ILE A 341 46.42 -40.66 -22.96
N GLN A 342 45.34 -40.33 -23.66
CA GLN A 342 44.96 -41.02 -24.89
C GLN A 342 46.06 -40.93 -25.95
N ARG A 343 46.65 -39.75 -26.15
CA ARG A 343 47.80 -39.58 -27.05
C ARG A 343 49.02 -40.40 -26.63
N ALA A 344 49.26 -40.55 -25.32
CA ALA A 344 50.35 -41.38 -24.82
C ALA A 344 50.08 -42.87 -25.10
N VAL A 345 48.84 -43.35 -24.91
CA VAL A 345 48.43 -44.72 -25.23
C VAL A 345 48.51 -44.99 -26.73
N GLU A 346 48.11 -44.03 -27.57
CA GLU A 346 48.28 -44.10 -29.02
C GLU A 346 49.76 -44.17 -29.42
N GLY A 347 50.62 -43.38 -28.78
CA GLY A 347 52.08 -43.48 -28.99
C GLY A 347 52.63 -44.86 -28.64
N LEU A 348 52.16 -45.45 -27.54
CA LEU A 348 52.58 -46.79 -27.11
C LEU A 348 52.06 -47.89 -28.06
N SER A 349 50.82 -47.76 -28.56
CA SER A 349 50.25 -48.75 -29.49
C SER A 349 51.00 -48.80 -30.82
N ILE A 350 51.50 -47.66 -31.33
CA ILE A 350 52.36 -47.63 -32.52
C ILE A 350 53.63 -48.47 -32.31
N ILE A 351 54.27 -48.36 -31.14
CA ILE A 351 55.48 -49.14 -30.81
C ILE A 351 55.14 -50.64 -30.78
N ALA A 352 54.07 -51.02 -30.08
CA ALA A 352 53.64 -52.41 -29.98
C ALA A 352 53.29 -53.00 -31.37
N ILE A 353 52.48 -52.29 -32.16
CA ILE A 353 52.08 -52.71 -33.51
C ILE A 353 53.31 -52.87 -34.42
N THR A 354 54.26 -51.93 -34.38
CA THR A 354 55.50 -51.99 -35.17
C THR A 354 56.31 -53.25 -34.84
N TYR A 355 56.46 -53.57 -33.55
CA TYR A 355 57.14 -54.78 -33.11
C TYR A 355 56.44 -56.06 -33.58
N TYR A 356 55.12 -56.15 -33.39
CA TYR A 356 54.35 -57.32 -33.85
C TYR A 356 54.39 -57.48 -35.38
N LEU A 357 54.33 -56.39 -36.13
CA LEU A 357 54.42 -56.40 -37.59
C LEU A 357 55.77 -56.95 -38.06
N LEU A 358 56.89 -56.46 -37.48
CA LEU A 358 58.23 -56.97 -37.80
C LEU A 358 58.37 -58.46 -37.47
N ASN A 359 57.81 -58.90 -36.35
CA ASN A 359 57.84 -60.31 -35.97
C ASN A 359 57.00 -61.19 -36.92
N LEU A 360 55.83 -60.71 -37.35
CA LEU A 360 55.00 -61.39 -38.35
C LEU A 360 55.75 -61.55 -39.67
N PHE A 361 56.43 -60.50 -40.12
CA PHE A 361 57.24 -60.54 -41.33
C PHE A 361 58.45 -61.46 -41.21
N LYS A 362 59.10 -61.51 -40.05
CA LYS A 362 60.15 -62.49 -39.75
C LYS A 362 59.63 -63.93 -39.87
N LEU A 363 58.45 -64.21 -39.33
CA LEU A 363 57.79 -65.52 -39.48
C LEU A 363 57.48 -65.84 -40.94
N LEU A 364 56.96 -64.86 -41.69
CA LEU A 364 56.64 -65.03 -43.11
C LEU A 364 57.89 -65.36 -43.94
N TYR A 365 58.99 -64.63 -43.71
CA TYR A 365 60.28 -64.90 -44.35
C TYR A 365 60.82 -66.30 -44.00
N GLY A 366 60.73 -66.69 -42.73
CA GLY A 366 61.08 -68.05 -42.29
C GLY A 366 60.26 -69.13 -42.98
N GLY A 367 58.95 -68.92 -43.13
CA GLY A 367 58.06 -69.85 -43.84
C GLY A 367 58.37 -69.96 -45.34
N LEU A 368 58.64 -68.85 -46.01
CA LEU A 368 59.01 -68.81 -47.43
C LEU A 368 60.34 -69.53 -47.71
N ASN A 369 61.34 -69.42 -46.82
CA ASN A 369 62.59 -70.17 -46.92
C ASN A 369 62.38 -71.68 -46.74
N VAL A 370 61.45 -72.11 -45.89
CA VAL A 370 61.13 -73.54 -45.70
C VAL A 370 60.38 -74.14 -46.91
N LEU A 371 59.63 -73.31 -47.64
CA LEU A 371 58.92 -73.69 -48.88
C LEU A 371 59.84 -73.86 -50.12
N GLY A 372 61.16 -73.72 -49.97
CA GLY A 372 62.14 -74.04 -51.02
C GLY A 372 62.47 -72.90 -52.00
N LEU A 373 61.98 -71.69 -51.75
CA LEU A 373 62.41 -70.49 -52.45
C LEU A 373 63.72 -70.01 -51.81
N GLY A 374 64.87 -70.36 -52.40
CA GLY A 374 66.21 -70.04 -51.91
C GLY A 374 66.57 -68.55 -52.00
N LEU A 375 65.83 -67.71 -51.27
CA LEU A 375 66.05 -66.26 -51.22
C LEU A 375 67.21 -65.95 -50.28
N THR A 376 68.30 -65.43 -50.82
CA THR A 376 69.47 -64.98 -50.04
C THR A 376 69.04 -63.87 -49.09
N ALA A 377 69.63 -63.78 -47.89
CA ALA A 377 69.21 -62.82 -46.85
C ALA A 377 69.15 -61.35 -47.32
N ARG A 378 69.95 -60.99 -48.33
CA ARG A 378 69.96 -59.66 -48.96
C ARG A 378 68.72 -59.38 -49.82
N ASP A 379 68.26 -60.38 -50.57
CA ASP A 379 67.11 -60.25 -51.48
C ASP A 379 65.78 -60.27 -50.72
N GLY A 380 65.69 -61.07 -49.66
CA GLY A 380 64.55 -61.05 -48.74
C GLY A 380 64.38 -59.70 -48.04
N LEU A 381 65.47 -59.05 -47.65
CA LEU A 381 65.44 -57.71 -47.05
C LEU A 381 64.99 -56.66 -48.08
N LEU A 382 65.53 -56.69 -49.30
CA LEU A 382 65.19 -55.76 -50.38
C LEU A 382 63.72 -55.90 -50.85
N ALA A 383 63.19 -57.12 -50.91
CA ALA A 383 61.81 -57.37 -51.31
C ALA A 383 60.78 -57.03 -50.21
N MET A 384 61.13 -57.27 -48.94
CA MET A 384 60.21 -57.09 -47.82
C MET A 384 60.27 -55.70 -47.17
N ALA A 385 61.34 -54.94 -47.35
CA ALA A 385 61.44 -53.58 -46.80
C ALA A 385 60.37 -52.61 -47.36
N PRO A 386 60.09 -52.57 -48.69
CA PRO A 386 59.04 -51.70 -49.23
C PRO A 386 57.63 -51.97 -48.67
N PRO A 387 57.12 -53.21 -48.59
CA PRO A 387 55.80 -53.46 -48.02
C PRO A 387 55.74 -53.20 -46.51
N VAL A 388 56.82 -53.47 -45.75
CA VAL A 388 56.90 -53.12 -44.33
C VAL A 388 56.78 -51.60 -44.12
N LEU A 389 57.58 -50.83 -44.87
CA LEU A 389 57.53 -49.36 -44.83
C LEU A 389 56.18 -48.83 -45.26
N PHE A 390 55.57 -49.42 -46.29
CA PHE A 390 54.26 -49.02 -46.77
C PHE A 390 53.17 -49.27 -45.72
N VAL A 391 53.14 -50.44 -45.08
CA VAL A 391 52.17 -50.75 -44.02
C VAL A 391 52.36 -49.83 -42.81
N LEU A 392 53.61 -49.59 -42.39
CA LEU A 392 53.90 -48.63 -41.32
C LEU A 392 53.46 -47.20 -41.67
N LEU A 393 53.70 -46.76 -42.91
CA LEU A 393 53.27 -45.46 -43.41
C LEU A 393 51.74 -45.34 -43.42
N VAL A 394 51.03 -46.38 -43.89
CA VAL A 394 49.56 -46.40 -43.92
C VAL A 394 48.99 -46.35 -42.50
N ILE A 395 49.57 -47.08 -41.54
CA ILE A 395 49.16 -47.04 -40.13
C ILE A 395 49.40 -45.63 -39.55
N LEU A 396 50.58 -45.05 -39.79
CA LEU A 396 50.90 -43.69 -39.33
C LEU A 396 49.96 -42.64 -39.94
N LEU A 397 49.64 -42.76 -41.23
CA LEU A 397 48.72 -41.85 -41.92
C LEU A 397 47.28 -42.01 -41.42
N ARG A 398 46.80 -43.23 -41.17
CA ARG A 398 45.47 -43.48 -40.59
C ARG A 398 45.35 -42.93 -39.18
N ILE A 399 46.37 -43.10 -38.34
CA ILE A 399 46.40 -42.52 -36.99
C ILE A 399 46.41 -40.99 -37.07
N LYS A 400 47.14 -40.41 -38.04
CA LYS A 400 47.17 -38.95 -38.24
C LYS A 400 45.83 -38.40 -38.76
N GLN A 401 45.12 -39.13 -39.62
CA GLN A 401 43.78 -38.76 -40.10
C GLN A 401 42.71 -38.88 -39.00
N ALA A 402 42.77 -39.92 -38.17
CA ALA A 402 41.91 -40.05 -36.99
C ALA A 402 42.13 -38.92 -35.95
N LYS A 403 43.23 -38.17 -36.06
CA LYS A 403 43.60 -37.05 -35.18
C LYS A 403 43.04 -35.68 -35.63
N GLN A 404 42.49 -35.59 -36.84
CA GLN A 404 41.94 -34.34 -37.41
C GLN A 404 40.42 -34.22 -37.26
N HIS A 405 39.75 -35.30 -36.84
CA HIS A 405 38.36 -35.31 -36.36
C HIS A 405 38.36 -35.55 -34.85
#